data_AF-A0A433XKC0-F1
#
_entry.id   AF-A0A433XKC0-F1
#
_cell.length_a   1.000
_cell.length_b   1.000
_cell.length_c   1.000
_cell.angle_alpha   90.00
_cell.angle_beta   90.00
_cell.angle_gamma   90.00
#
_symmetry.space_group_name_H-M   'P 1'
#
loop_
_entity.id
_entity.type
_entity.pdbx_description
1 polymer ?
#
loop_
_entity_poly.entity_id
_entity_poly.type
_entity_poly.pdbx_seq_one_letter_code
_entity_poly.pdbx_strand_id
1 'polypeptide(L)'
;MPRTLKTLEDARVTGQELVATCLQLQCRHRWLVDLPKVIHYVGGAHSLWPVRGQRHFSERMRCPACNGKGVHIWMGVPKTPQPLMGGLPYAVENRDVGSEVLVSVLAKVGHISVAHAAFEAAVLAYPGRRLSLTEGAFVLRDSRLVVVPGGKKGA
;
A
#
# COMPACT_ATOMS: atom_id res chain seq x y z
N MET A 1 -2.08 6.54 -13.27
CA MET A 1 -0.84 6.24 -12.50
C MET A 1 -1.04 6.71 -11.07
N PRO A 2 -0.79 5.89 -10.03
CA PRO A 2 -0.92 6.36 -8.65
C PRO A 2 0.08 7.50 -8.43
N ARG A 3 -0.42 8.66 -8.00
CA ARG A 3 0.38 9.87 -7.76
C ARG A 3 1.27 9.60 -6.55
N THR A 4 2.56 9.40 -6.76
CA THR A 4 3.52 9.20 -5.66
C THR A 4 3.61 10.49 -4.84
N LEU A 5 3.39 10.41 -3.53
CA LEU A 5 3.64 11.52 -2.62
C LEU A 5 5.14 11.83 -2.57
N LYS A 6 5.57 12.88 -3.29
CA LYS A 6 6.98 13.27 -3.38
C LYS A 6 7.26 14.61 -2.70
N THR A 7 6.28 15.51 -2.74
CA THR A 7 6.41 16.90 -2.27
C THR A 7 5.39 17.24 -1.19
N LEU A 8 5.62 18.35 -0.49
CA LEU A 8 4.65 18.89 0.47
C LEU A 8 3.32 19.26 -0.20
N GLU A 9 3.36 19.77 -1.42
CA GLU A 9 2.16 20.10 -2.19
C GLU A 9 1.34 18.85 -2.54
N ASP A 10 2.01 17.73 -2.87
CA ASP A 10 1.31 16.46 -3.09
C ASP A 10 0.57 16.02 -1.83
N ALA A 11 1.21 16.12 -0.66
CA ALA A 11 0.58 15.78 0.62
C ALA A 11 -0.63 16.69 0.92
N ARG A 12 -0.52 18.00 0.64
CA ARG A 12 -1.63 18.94 0.80
C ARG A 12 -2.82 18.58 -0.10
N VAL A 13 -2.57 18.36 -1.39
CA VAL A 13 -3.62 18.07 -2.40
C VAL A 13 -4.32 16.75 -2.13
N THR A 14 -3.59 15.76 -1.61
CA THR A 14 -4.15 14.44 -1.27
C THR A 14 -4.81 14.37 0.11
N GLY A 15 -4.76 15.47 0.89
CA GLY A 15 -5.26 15.49 2.27
C GLY A 15 -4.44 14.60 3.22
N GLN A 16 -3.18 14.32 2.89
CA GLN A 16 -2.31 13.51 3.72
C GLN A 16 -1.93 14.27 4.99
N GLU A 17 -2.35 13.77 6.15
CA GLU A 17 -1.92 14.31 7.44
C GLU A 17 -0.45 13.94 7.70
N LEU A 18 0.32 14.89 8.24
CA LEU A 18 1.68 14.66 8.70
C LEU A 18 1.73 14.87 10.21
N VAL A 19 2.37 13.96 10.93
CA VAL A 19 2.57 14.02 12.39
C VAL A 19 4.04 14.31 12.67
N ALA A 20 4.32 15.40 13.36
CA ALA A 20 5.65 15.71 13.85
C ALA A 20 5.85 15.17 15.26
N THR A 21 7.06 14.66 15.53
CA THR A 21 7.50 14.25 16.87
C THR A 21 8.81 14.95 17.19
N CYS A 22 8.89 15.63 18.34
CA CYS A 22 10.10 16.34 18.76
C CYS A 22 11.31 15.39 18.90
N LEU A 23 12.48 15.80 18.40
CA LEU A 23 13.73 15.03 18.54
C LEU A 23 14.28 15.02 19.97
N GLN A 24 13.91 16.00 20.80
CA GLN A 24 14.40 16.08 22.17
C GLN A 24 13.86 14.91 22.98
N LEU A 25 14.77 14.04 23.46
CA LEU A 25 14.45 12.79 24.14
C LEU A 25 13.54 12.96 25.35
N GLN A 26 13.67 14.09 26.05
CA GLN A 26 12.88 14.44 27.23
C GLN A 26 11.48 14.99 26.91
N CYS A 27 11.28 15.54 25.71
CA CYS A 27 10.01 16.17 25.33
C CYS A 27 9.13 15.20 24.55
N ARG A 28 9.64 14.63 23.45
CA ARG A 28 8.92 13.74 22.50
C ARG A 28 7.48 14.16 22.16
N HIS A 29 7.14 15.44 22.31
CA HIS A 29 5.80 15.94 22.05
C HIS A 29 5.42 15.68 20.59
N ARG A 30 4.16 15.30 20.37
CA ARG A 30 3.61 14.93 19.06
C ARG A 30 2.49 15.88 18.69
N TRP A 31 2.49 16.35 17.45
CA TRP A 31 1.45 17.25 16.96
C TRP A 31 1.22 17.07 15.45
N LEU A 32 0.05 17.47 15.00
CA LEU A 32 -0.27 17.54 13.58
C LEU A 32 0.45 18.73 12.95
N VAL A 33 1.12 18.49 11.83
CA VAL A 33 1.80 19.53 11.08
C VAL A 33 0.77 20.35 10.32
N ASP A 34 0.83 21.66 10.53
CA ASP A 34 0.12 22.64 9.70
C ASP A 34 0.84 22.74 8.33
N LEU A 35 0.42 21.89 7.40
CA LEU A 35 0.97 21.81 6.04
C LEU A 35 0.94 23.16 5.30
N PRO A 36 -0.20 23.91 5.25
CA PRO A 36 -0.24 25.24 4.65
C PRO A 36 0.84 26.18 5.18
N LYS A 37 1.02 26.21 6.51
CA LYS A 37 2.06 27.04 7.13
C LYS A 37 3.46 26.58 6.72
N VAL A 38 3.76 25.28 6.77
CA VAL A 38 5.08 24.77 6.36
C VAL A 38 5.36 25.11 4.89
N ILE A 39 4.39 24.88 3.99
CA ILE A 39 4.50 25.17 2.56
C ILE A 39 4.78 26.65 2.31
N HIS A 40 4.13 27.55 3.05
CA HIS A 40 4.42 28.99 2.95
C HIS A 40 5.89 29.32 3.28
N TYR A 41 6.51 28.62 4.24
CA TYR A 41 7.89 28.87 4.64
C TYR A 41 8.95 28.20 3.76
N VAL A 42 8.70 26.99 3.25
CA VAL A 42 9.73 26.19 2.54
C VAL A 42 9.42 25.94 1.07
N GLY A 43 8.21 26.26 0.62
CA GLY A 43 7.73 26.01 -0.74
C GLY A 43 7.08 24.64 -0.90
N GLY A 44 6.01 24.58 -1.71
CA GLY A 44 5.24 23.35 -1.94
C GLY A 44 6.01 22.26 -2.68
N ALA A 45 6.95 22.64 -3.55
CA ALA A 45 7.80 21.71 -4.30
C ALA A 45 8.90 21.06 -3.45
N HIS A 46 9.06 21.46 -2.19
CA HIS A 46 10.07 20.87 -1.33
C HIS A 46 9.76 19.40 -1.08
N SER A 47 10.80 18.56 -1.09
CA SER A 47 10.61 17.12 -0.96
C SER A 47 10.09 16.78 0.43
N LEU A 48 9.16 15.82 0.46
CA LEU A 48 8.63 15.26 1.71
C LEU A 48 9.63 14.29 2.36
N TRP A 49 10.57 13.79 1.56
CA TRP A 49 11.55 12.79 1.95
C TRP A 49 12.92 13.44 2.15
N PRO A 50 13.66 13.07 3.20
CA PRO A 50 15.03 13.54 3.38
C PRO A 50 15.91 13.01 2.25
N VAL A 51 16.61 13.91 1.57
CA VAL A 51 17.62 13.56 0.56
C VAL A 51 18.99 13.56 1.23
N ARG A 52 19.76 12.49 1.03
CA ARG A 52 21.09 12.36 1.64
C ARG A 52 21.97 13.54 1.25
N GLY A 53 22.60 14.17 2.25
CA GLY A 53 23.49 15.32 2.06
C GLY A 53 22.77 16.66 1.90
N GLN A 54 21.44 16.72 2.00
CA GLN A 54 20.67 17.95 1.97
C GLN A 54 19.98 18.18 3.31
N ARG A 55 19.89 19.45 3.73
CA ARG A 55 19.12 19.82 4.93
C ARG A 55 17.63 19.70 4.63
N HIS A 56 16.92 18.93 5.45
CA HIS A 56 15.47 18.79 5.34
C HIS A 56 14.74 19.83 6.21
N PHE A 57 13.53 20.25 5.79
CA PHE A 57 12.77 21.26 6.54
C PHE A 57 12.48 20.84 8.00
N SER A 58 12.31 19.55 8.25
CA SER A 58 12.04 19.01 9.58
C SER A 58 13.17 19.25 10.59
N GLU A 59 14.41 19.43 10.12
CA GLU A 59 15.55 19.79 10.97
C GLU A 59 15.46 21.24 11.49
N ARG A 60 14.75 22.10 10.76
CA ARG A 60 14.58 23.53 11.09
C ARG A 60 13.30 23.82 11.90
N MET A 61 12.34 22.90 11.87
CA MET A 61 11.10 23.03 12.64
C MET A 61 11.39 23.06 14.14
N ARG A 62 10.59 23.82 14.89
CA ARG A 62 10.67 23.90 16.35
C ARG A 62 9.46 23.23 16.99
N CYS A 63 9.71 22.51 18.08
CA CYS A 63 8.66 21.91 18.88
C CYS A 63 7.83 23.00 19.58
N PRO A 64 6.49 22.98 19.49
CA PRO A 64 5.65 23.97 20.16
C PRO A 64 5.70 23.86 21.69
N ALA A 65 6.06 22.69 22.25
CA ALA A 65 6.10 22.46 23.69
C ALA A 65 7.43 22.90 24.34
N CYS A 66 8.57 22.53 23.76
CA CYS A 66 9.89 22.80 24.36
C CYS A 66 10.76 23.78 23.57
N ASN A 67 10.27 24.28 22.43
CA ASN A 67 10.98 25.16 21.49
C ASN A 67 12.31 24.61 20.93
N GLY A 68 12.63 23.34 21.21
CA GLY A 68 13.79 22.63 20.67
C GLY A 68 13.69 22.48 19.15
N LYS A 69 14.84 22.52 18.48
CA LYS A 69 14.92 22.36 17.02
C LYS A 69 14.92 20.88 16.63
N GLY A 70 14.35 20.62 15.46
CA GLY A 70 14.37 19.33 14.80
C GLY A 70 13.21 18.42 15.23
N VAL A 71 12.58 17.80 14.24
CA VAL A 71 11.47 16.88 14.42
C VAL A 71 11.59 15.69 13.48
N HIS A 72 11.08 14.53 13.91
CA HIS A 72 10.75 13.43 13.02
C HIS A 72 9.35 13.66 12.43
N ILE A 73 9.21 13.49 11.12
CA ILE A 73 7.92 13.56 10.43
C ILE A 73 7.46 12.14 10.09
N TRP A 74 6.23 11.84 10.44
CA TRP A 74 5.55 10.60 10.11
C TRP A 74 4.33 10.92 9.25
N MET A 75 4.04 10.07 8.28
CA MET A 75 2.76 10.13 7.57
C MET A 75 1.67 9.60 8.50
N GLY A 76 0.61 10.37 8.71
CA GLY A 76 -0.58 9.91 9.40
C GLY A 76 -1.21 8.73 8.66
N VAL A 77 -1.82 7.81 9.41
CA VAL A 77 -2.65 6.77 8.80
C VAL A 77 -3.86 7.47 8.19
N PRO A 78 -4.11 7.35 6.88
CA PRO A 78 -5.23 8.05 6.27
C PRO A 78 -6.55 7.54 6.89
N LYS A 79 -7.39 8.47 7.36
CA LYS A 79 -8.69 8.16 8.02
C LYS A 79 -9.60 7.33 7.13
N THR A 80 -9.49 7.53 5.82
CA THR A 80 -10.06 6.66 4.81
C THR A 80 -8.89 5.91 4.21
N PRO A 81 -8.78 4.58 4.34
CA PRO A 81 -7.72 3.85 3.67
C PRO A 81 -7.86 4.09 2.17
N GLN A 82 -7.00 4.94 1.62
CA GLN A 82 -6.76 4.90 0.18
C GLN A 82 -6.26 3.47 -0.07
N PRO A 83 -6.87 2.71 -0.99
CA PRO A 83 -6.43 1.34 -1.27
C PRO A 83 -4.92 1.38 -1.47
N LEU A 84 -4.22 0.74 -0.53
CA LEU A 84 -2.77 0.81 -0.36
C LEU A 84 -2.09 0.90 -1.72
N MET A 85 -1.36 1.98 -1.96
CA MET A 85 -0.30 2.08 -2.98
C MET A 85 -0.40 1.04 -4.10
N GLY A 86 -1.33 1.24 -5.05
CA GLY A 86 -1.38 0.48 -6.30
C GLY A 86 -1.67 -1.03 -6.20
N GLY A 87 -2.01 -1.56 -5.02
CA GLY A 87 -2.44 -2.94 -4.86
C GLY A 87 -3.96 -3.01 -4.87
N LEU A 88 -4.55 -3.39 -6.00
CA LEU A 88 -5.92 -3.88 -5.97
C LEU A 88 -5.97 -5.08 -4.99
N PRO A 89 -6.71 -4.99 -3.87
CA PRO A 89 -6.55 -5.85 -2.69
C PRO A 89 -6.82 -7.31 -2.98
N TYR A 90 -7.67 -7.59 -3.97
CA TYR A 90 -8.01 -8.94 -4.36
C TYR A 90 -7.23 -9.37 -5.59
N ALA A 91 -6.66 -10.58 -5.57
CA ALA A 91 -5.99 -11.18 -6.71
C ALA A 91 -6.51 -12.58 -6.99
N VAL A 92 -6.64 -12.92 -8.27
CA VAL A 92 -6.84 -14.29 -8.73
C VAL A 92 -5.50 -14.82 -9.19
N GLU A 93 -4.97 -15.77 -8.44
CA GLU A 93 -3.64 -16.33 -8.59
C GLU A 93 -3.73 -17.74 -9.20
N ASN A 94 -2.82 -18.05 -10.10
CA ASN A 94 -2.57 -19.39 -10.60
C ASN A 94 -1.35 -19.94 -9.87
N ARG A 95 -1.51 -21.04 -9.15
CA ARG A 95 -0.47 -21.66 -8.33
C ARG A 95 -0.12 -23.04 -8.87
N ASP A 96 1.13 -23.42 -8.69
CA ASP A 96 1.63 -24.71 -9.11
C ASP A 96 1.08 -25.84 -8.23
N VAL A 97 0.86 -26.99 -8.86
CA VAL A 97 0.25 -28.16 -8.25
C VAL A 97 1.33 -28.95 -7.51
N GLY A 98 1.49 -28.65 -6.22
CA GLY A 98 2.35 -29.41 -5.30
C GLY A 98 3.40 -28.57 -4.57
N SER A 99 3.75 -27.37 -5.09
CA SER A 99 4.78 -26.51 -4.50
C SER A 99 4.24 -25.24 -3.82
N GLU A 100 2.93 -24.98 -3.92
CA GLU A 100 2.26 -23.72 -3.52
C GLU A 100 2.84 -22.45 -4.17
N VAL A 101 3.78 -22.60 -5.11
CA VAL A 101 4.45 -21.51 -5.79
C VAL A 101 3.46 -20.78 -6.69
N LEU A 102 3.45 -19.45 -6.59
CA LEU A 102 2.71 -18.60 -7.50
C LEU A 102 3.32 -18.68 -8.91
N VAL A 103 2.55 -19.17 -9.88
CA VAL A 103 2.95 -19.23 -11.30
C VAL A 103 2.65 -17.90 -11.96
N SER A 104 1.44 -17.37 -11.77
CA SER A 104 1.01 -16.12 -12.40
C SER A 104 -0.18 -15.48 -11.68
N VAL A 105 -0.36 -14.18 -11.83
CA VAL A 105 -1.58 -13.47 -11.40
C VAL A 105 -2.49 -13.26 -12.62
N LEU A 106 -3.70 -13.80 -12.59
CA LEU A 106 -4.67 -13.74 -13.68
C LEU A 106 -5.51 -12.45 -13.64
N ALA A 107 -5.84 -11.97 -12.45
CA ALA A 107 -6.57 -10.72 -12.26
C ALA A 107 -6.18 -10.06 -10.94
N LYS A 108 -6.25 -8.72 -10.90
CA LYS A 108 -6.27 -7.96 -9.66
C LYS A 108 -7.43 -6.98 -9.70
N VAL A 109 -8.21 -6.88 -8.62
CA VAL A 109 -9.44 -6.07 -8.60
C VAL A 109 -9.68 -5.38 -7.25
N GLY A 110 -10.42 -4.27 -7.31
CA GLY A 110 -10.68 -3.40 -6.17
C GLY A 110 -11.79 -3.88 -5.24
N HIS A 111 -12.67 -4.73 -5.74
CA HIS A 111 -13.95 -5.05 -5.11
C HIS A 111 -14.18 -6.57 -5.08
N ILE A 112 -14.62 -7.09 -3.93
CA ILE A 112 -14.73 -8.54 -3.68
C ILE A 112 -15.70 -9.23 -4.63
N SER A 113 -16.85 -8.62 -4.96
CA SER A 113 -17.81 -9.19 -5.91
C SER A 113 -17.23 -9.37 -7.31
N VAL A 114 -16.40 -8.42 -7.76
CA VAL A 114 -15.70 -8.52 -9.05
C VAL A 114 -14.61 -9.58 -8.97
N ALA A 115 -13.97 -9.73 -7.80
CA ALA A 115 -12.94 -10.73 -7.57
C ALA A 115 -13.51 -12.16 -7.63
N HIS A 116 -14.69 -12.36 -7.05
CA HIS A 116 -15.42 -13.61 -7.18
C HIS A 116 -15.81 -13.91 -8.62
N ALA A 117 -16.37 -12.94 -9.35
CA ALA A 117 -16.71 -13.13 -10.76
C ALA A 117 -15.47 -13.48 -11.61
N ALA A 118 -14.35 -12.80 -11.38
CA ALA A 118 -13.08 -13.07 -12.04
C ALA A 118 -12.53 -14.46 -11.67
N PHE A 119 -12.68 -14.89 -10.42
CA PHE A 119 -12.28 -16.22 -9.96
C PHE A 119 -13.10 -17.32 -10.64
N GLU A 120 -14.43 -17.21 -10.65
CA GLU A 120 -15.31 -18.18 -11.32
C GLU A 120 -15.01 -18.27 -12.83
N ALA A 121 -14.83 -17.13 -13.49
CA ALA A 121 -14.43 -17.09 -14.89
C ALA A 121 -13.06 -17.76 -15.12
N ALA A 122 -12.10 -17.54 -14.23
CA ALA A 122 -10.78 -18.15 -14.32
C ALA A 122 -10.82 -19.68 -14.13
N VAL A 123 -11.65 -20.19 -13.21
CA VAL A 123 -11.84 -21.63 -13.00
C VAL A 123 -12.39 -22.30 -14.26
N LEU A 124 -13.34 -21.66 -14.94
CA LEU A 124 -13.88 -22.15 -16.20
C LEU A 124 -12.87 -22.06 -17.37
N ALA A 125 -12.09 -20.99 -17.42
CA ALA A 125 -11.13 -20.75 -18.51
C ALA A 125 -9.86 -21.61 -18.40
N TYR A 126 -9.46 -21.99 -17.19
CA TYR A 126 -8.22 -22.73 -16.92
C TYR A 126 -8.49 -24.03 -16.14
N PRO A 127 -9.22 -24.99 -16.73
CA PRO A 127 -9.50 -26.26 -16.07
C PRO A 127 -8.20 -27.02 -15.77
N GLY A 128 -8.12 -27.63 -14.58
CA GLY A 128 -6.94 -28.38 -14.13
C GLY A 128 -5.81 -27.54 -13.54
N ARG A 129 -5.95 -26.22 -13.46
CA ARG A 129 -5.04 -25.36 -12.69
C ARG A 129 -5.54 -25.17 -11.26
N ARG A 130 -4.61 -25.05 -10.30
CA ARG A 130 -4.94 -24.61 -8.95
C ARG A 130 -5.01 -23.09 -8.95
N LEU A 131 -6.21 -22.57 -8.78
CA LEU A 131 -6.48 -21.14 -8.74
C LEU A 131 -6.85 -20.73 -7.32
N SER A 132 -6.35 -19.59 -6.87
CA SER A 132 -6.66 -19.05 -5.56
C SER A 132 -7.13 -17.61 -5.68
N LEU A 133 -8.22 -17.27 -5.00
CA LEU A 133 -8.61 -15.89 -4.76
C LEU A 133 -7.98 -15.46 -3.44
N THR A 134 -7.15 -14.43 -3.48
CA THR A 134 -6.43 -13.91 -2.31
C THR A 134 -6.84 -12.47 -2.00
N GLU A 135 -6.76 -12.09 -0.72
CA GLU A 135 -6.76 -10.71 -0.26
C GLU A 135 -5.45 -10.45 0.48
N GLY A 136 -4.50 -9.80 -0.20
CA GLY A 136 -3.12 -9.70 0.28
C GLY A 136 -2.49 -11.09 0.49
N ALA A 137 -2.22 -11.45 1.75
CA ALA A 137 -1.64 -12.75 2.12
C ALA A 137 -2.68 -13.84 2.43
N PHE A 138 -3.97 -13.49 2.54
CA PHE A 138 -5.02 -14.42 2.92
C PHE A 138 -5.62 -15.10 1.70
N VAL A 139 -5.78 -16.43 1.74
CA VAL A 139 -6.53 -17.17 0.72
C VAL A 139 -8.00 -17.18 1.11
N LEU A 140 -8.84 -16.53 0.30
CA LEU A 140 -10.29 -16.47 0.50
C LEU A 140 -10.99 -17.68 -0.12
N ARG A 141 -10.56 -18.09 -1.32
CA ARG A 141 -11.05 -19.30 -2.02
C ARG A 141 -9.91 -19.98 -2.76
N ASP A 142 -10.00 -21.29 -2.89
CA ASP A 142 -9.07 -22.12 -3.65
C ASP A 142 -9.88 -23.11 -4.48
N SER A 143 -9.56 -23.24 -5.76
CA SER A 143 -10.28 -24.08 -6.70
C SER A 143 -10.06 -25.57 -6.49
N ARG A 144 -9.21 -25.98 -5.52
CA ARG A 144 -8.86 -27.37 -5.13
C ARG A 144 -9.08 -28.36 -6.26
N LEU A 145 -8.00 -28.71 -6.97
CA LEU A 145 -8.03 -29.59 -8.13
C LEU A 145 -9.14 -30.62 -8.10
N VAL A 146 -10.12 -30.46 -8.99
CA VAL A 146 -10.97 -31.58 -9.38
C VAL A 146 -10.09 -32.44 -10.29
N VAL A 147 -9.44 -33.43 -9.71
CA VAL A 147 -8.88 -34.55 -10.49
C VAL A 147 -10.08 -35.21 -11.15
N VAL A 148 -10.32 -34.96 -12.43
CA VAL A 148 -11.32 -35.72 -13.18
C VAL A 148 -10.82 -37.15 -13.25
N PRO A 149 -11.47 -38.12 -12.58
CA PRO A 149 -11.00 -39.49 -12.62
C PRO A 149 -11.35 -40.08 -13.98
N GLY A 150 -10.33 -40.56 -14.71
CA GLY A 150 -10.52 -41.58 -15.73
C GLY A 150 -10.52 -41.10 -17.18
N GLY A 151 -9.40 -40.56 -17.66
CA GLY A 151 -9.01 -40.72 -19.07
C GLY A 151 -8.26 -42.03 -19.26
N LYS A 152 -8.96 -43.17 -19.38
CA LYS A 152 -8.34 -44.41 -19.86
C LYS A 152 -7.86 -44.19 -21.29
N LYS A 153 -6.55 -44.00 -21.47
CA LYS A 153 -5.86 -44.31 -22.73
C LYS A 153 -5.23 -45.70 -22.59
N GLY A 154 -5.50 -46.57 -23.56
CA GLY A 154 -4.70 -47.76 -23.81
C GLY A 154 -5.46 -49.09 -23.69
N ALA A 155 -6.00 -49.55 -24.81
CA ALA A 155 -5.51 -50.75 -25.51
C ALA A 155 -5.86 -50.60 -26.99
#